data_AF-A0A6P6KX58-F1
#
_entry.id   AF-A0A6P6KX58-F1
#
_cell.length_a   1.000
_cell.length_b   1.000
_cell.length_c   1.000
_cell.angle_alpha   90.00
_cell.angle_beta   90.00
_cell.angle_gamma   90.00
#
_symmetry.space_group_name_H-M   'P 1'
#
loop_
_entity.id
_entity.type
_entity.pdbx_description
1 polymer ?
#
loop_
_entity_poly.entity_id
_entity_poly.type
_entity_poly.pdbx_seq_one_letter_code
_entity_poly.pdbx_strand_id
1 'polypeptide(L)'
;MNFVFYTFLAYFYLGSQIFLLHTLLVQPAHSHPQPCHILARIGHTVRLGALLPPRQSVRVRAALHRALSGLAESGNNFLPYNLSLDVVAREAPSGDPESLFRCVCQDIVVQGVSAVLAFPQTQEEIVQMEFMSSFLEIPFISIIEHGEPLKTQMWSFRRLAFR
;
A
#
# COMPACT_ATOMS: atom_id res chain seq x y z
N MET A 1 38.13 36.50 2.99
CA MET A 1 37.18 36.39 1.86
C MET A 1 37.07 35.00 1.22
N ASN A 2 37.97 34.04 1.51
CA ASN A 2 37.91 32.69 0.92
C ASN A 2 37.00 31.70 1.68
N PHE A 3 36.90 31.81 3.01
CA PHE A 3 36.17 30.83 3.83
C PHE A 3 34.64 30.83 3.57
N VAL A 4 34.04 32.01 3.40
CA VAL A 4 32.61 32.16 3.08
C VAL A 4 32.27 31.52 1.73
N PHE A 5 33.20 31.58 0.77
CA PHE A 5 33.03 31.03 -0.57
C PHE A 5 33.02 29.49 -0.56
N TYR A 6 33.91 28.86 0.20
CA TYR A 6 33.95 27.40 0.36
C TYR A 6 32.72 26.84 1.06
N THR A 7 32.22 27.54 2.09
CA THR A 7 30.99 27.16 2.78
C THR A 7 29.79 27.22 1.83
N PHE A 8 29.69 28.29 1.02
CA PHE A 8 28.61 28.43 0.04
C PHE A 8 28.65 27.33 -1.03
N LEU A 9 29.85 27.00 -1.52
CA LEU A 9 30.07 25.93 -2.49
C LEU A 9 29.69 24.55 -1.92
N ALA A 10 30.02 24.30 -0.64
CA ALA A 10 29.67 23.07 0.06
C ALA A 10 28.15 22.91 0.24
N TYR A 11 27.44 23.97 0.62
CA TYR A 11 25.97 23.94 0.72
C TYR A 11 25.31 23.70 -0.65
N PHE A 12 25.83 24.32 -1.71
CA PHE A 12 25.31 24.10 -3.07
C PHE A 12 25.51 22.66 -3.53
N TYR A 13 26.68 22.07 -3.24
CA TYR A 13 26.99 20.68 -3.56
C TYR A 13 26.10 19.70 -2.78
N LEU A 14 25.89 19.95 -1.48
CA LEU A 14 25.02 19.14 -0.64
C LEU A 14 23.56 19.20 -1.09
N GLY A 15 23.08 20.41 -1.43
CA GLY A 15 21.74 20.61 -1.99
C GLY A 15 21.55 19.90 -3.33
N SER A 16 22.56 19.94 -4.20
CA SER A 16 22.55 19.22 -5.48
C SER A 16 22.54 17.70 -5.30
N GLN A 17 23.31 17.15 -4.35
CA GLN A 17 23.28 15.72 -4.03
C GLN A 17 21.93 15.28 -3.47
N ILE A 18 21.31 16.06 -2.59
CA ILE A 18 19.98 15.76 -2.04
C ILE A 18 18.93 15.80 -3.14
N PHE A 19 18.98 16.80 -4.03
CA PHE A 19 18.08 16.90 -5.18
C PHE A 19 18.23 15.72 -6.14
N LEU A 20 19.48 15.32 -6.46
CA LEU A 20 19.79 14.14 -7.28
C LEU A 20 19.31 12.85 -6.62
N LEU A 21 19.55 12.69 -5.32
CA LEU A 21 19.09 11.51 -4.58
C LEU A 21 17.57 11.43 -4.57
N HIS A 22 16.88 12.58 -4.41
CA HIS A 22 15.42 12.65 -4.48
C HIS A 22 14.91 12.32 -5.89
N THR A 23 15.56 12.78 -6.96
CA THR A 23 15.17 12.43 -8.34
C THR A 23 15.48 10.99 -8.73
N LEU A 24 16.52 10.37 -8.15
CA LEU A 24 16.87 8.97 -8.38
C LEU A 24 16.02 7.99 -7.55
N LEU A 25 15.67 8.32 -6.30
CA LEU A 25 14.79 7.48 -5.47
C LEU A 25 13.32 7.63 -5.84
N VAL A 26 12.89 8.85 -6.16
CA VAL A 26 11.53 9.14 -6.62
C VAL A 26 11.58 9.18 -8.13
N GLN A 27 11.73 8.02 -8.77
CA GLN A 27 11.39 7.94 -10.18
C GLN A 27 9.92 8.32 -10.28
N PRO A 28 9.56 9.40 -11.02
CA PRO A 28 8.18 9.62 -11.39
C PRO A 28 7.72 8.31 -12.03
N ALA A 29 6.58 7.78 -11.60
CA ALA A 29 5.94 6.71 -12.35
C ALA A 29 5.61 7.28 -13.73
N HIS A 30 6.57 7.20 -14.65
CA HIS A 30 6.43 7.69 -16.00
C HIS A 30 5.32 6.87 -16.63
N SER A 31 4.21 7.53 -16.93
CA SER A 31 3.13 6.95 -17.69
C SER A 31 3.71 6.36 -18.97
N HIS A 32 3.53 5.05 -19.12
CA HIS A 32 4.02 4.27 -20.23
C HIS A 32 3.52 4.88 -21.57
N PRO A 33 4.37 5.03 -22.61
CA PRO A 33 4.08 5.87 -23.78
C PRO A 33 3.19 5.24 -24.88
N GLN A 34 2.49 4.15 -24.62
CA GLN A 34 1.61 3.45 -25.58
C GLN A 34 0.27 3.03 -24.93
N PRO A 35 -0.71 2.47 -25.65
CA PRO A 35 -1.85 1.84 -24.98
C PRO A 35 -1.37 0.53 -24.33
N CYS A 36 -0.97 0.55 -23.07
CA CYS A 36 -0.68 -0.69 -22.36
C CYS A 36 -2.00 -1.44 -22.17
N HIS A 37 -2.14 -2.60 -22.80
CA HIS A 37 -3.20 -3.55 -22.50
C HIS A 37 -3.22 -3.99 -21.02
N ILE A 38 -2.23 -3.59 -20.22
CA ILE A 38 -2.17 -3.72 -18.76
C ILE A 38 -3.39 -3.05 -18.12
N LEU A 39 -3.73 -1.81 -18.49
CA LEU A 39 -4.92 -1.15 -17.96
C LEU A 39 -6.21 -1.81 -18.46
N ALA A 40 -6.21 -2.32 -19.69
CA ALA A 40 -7.33 -3.10 -20.22
C ALA A 40 -7.52 -4.45 -19.48
N ARG A 41 -6.46 -5.02 -18.89
CA ARG A 41 -6.51 -6.23 -18.06
C ARG A 41 -6.92 -5.96 -16.61
N ILE A 42 -6.53 -4.83 -16.04
CA ILE A 42 -6.89 -4.44 -14.65
C ILE A 42 -8.39 -4.11 -14.54
N GLY A 43 -9.05 -3.80 -15.66
CA GLY A 43 -10.45 -3.36 -15.66
C GLY A 43 -10.57 -1.91 -15.19
N HIS A 44 -11.80 -1.44 -14.98
CA HIS A 44 -12.07 -0.07 -14.55
C HIS A 44 -12.08 0.12 -13.03
N THR A 45 -11.80 -0.95 -12.27
CA THR A 45 -11.88 -0.95 -10.81
C THR A 45 -10.67 -1.65 -10.22
N VAL A 46 -9.92 -0.94 -9.38
CA VAL A 46 -8.87 -1.50 -8.55
C VAL A 46 -9.51 -1.98 -7.25
N ARG A 47 -9.37 -3.26 -6.90
CA ARG A 47 -9.88 -3.81 -5.64
C ARG A 47 -8.77 -3.97 -4.62
N LEU A 48 -9.01 -3.53 -3.40
CA LEU A 48 -8.16 -3.81 -2.25
C LEU A 48 -8.86 -4.82 -1.33
N GLY A 49 -8.10 -5.76 -0.78
CA GLY A 49 -8.54 -6.57 0.34
C GLY A 49 -8.37 -5.82 1.65
N ALA A 50 -9.17 -6.12 2.66
CA ALA A 50 -8.94 -5.64 4.02
C ALA A 50 -9.25 -6.74 5.06
N LEU A 51 -8.24 -7.14 5.83
CA LEU A 51 -8.36 -8.06 6.96
C LEU A 51 -8.60 -7.27 8.24
N LEU A 52 -9.86 -7.15 8.63
CA LEU A 52 -10.27 -6.37 9.80
C LEU A 52 -9.92 -7.08 11.11
N PRO A 53 -9.44 -6.36 12.14
CA PRO A 53 -9.10 -6.96 13.42
C PRO A 53 -10.38 -7.41 14.14
N PRO A 54 -10.42 -8.62 14.73
CA PRO A 54 -11.65 -9.17 15.32
C PRO A 54 -12.21 -8.33 16.47
N ARG A 55 -11.34 -7.64 17.23
CA ARG A 55 -11.76 -6.80 18.37
C ARG A 55 -12.28 -5.42 17.98
N GLN A 56 -11.97 -4.93 16.78
CA GLN A 56 -12.24 -3.54 16.37
C GLN A 56 -12.77 -3.43 14.94
N SER A 57 -13.36 -4.50 14.41
CA SER A 57 -13.76 -4.61 13.01
C SER A 57 -14.72 -3.49 12.58
N VAL A 58 -15.68 -3.15 13.44
CA VAL A 58 -16.65 -2.06 13.20
C VAL A 58 -15.95 -0.71 13.08
N ARG A 59 -15.00 -0.41 13.98
CA ARG A 59 -14.26 0.86 14.00
C ARG A 59 -13.43 1.02 12.74
N VAL A 60 -12.68 -0.03 12.37
CA VAL A 60 -11.81 -0.03 11.19
C VAL A 60 -12.64 0.00 9.91
N ARG A 61 -13.74 -0.76 9.83
CA ARG A 61 -14.66 -0.73 8.68
C ARG A 61 -15.28 0.65 8.49
N ALA A 62 -15.69 1.32 9.57
CA ALA A 62 -16.22 2.68 9.51
C ALA A 62 -15.15 3.71 9.10
N ALA A 63 -13.90 3.55 9.56
CA ALA A 63 -12.79 4.39 9.11
C ALA A 63 -12.50 4.21 7.62
N LEU A 64 -12.49 2.96 7.15
CA LEU A 64 -12.28 2.61 5.75
C LEU A 64 -13.39 3.18 4.85
N HIS A 65 -14.65 3.02 5.24
CA HIS A 65 -15.77 3.59 4.50
C HIS A 65 -15.68 5.11 4.42
N ARG A 66 -15.32 5.79 5.51
CA ARG A 66 -15.11 7.25 5.50
C ARG A 66 -13.96 7.66 4.59
N ALA A 67 -12.86 6.92 4.56
CA ALA A 67 -11.74 7.18 3.68
C ALA A 67 -12.13 7.00 2.19
N LEU A 68 -12.91 5.96 1.87
CA LEU A 68 -13.42 5.73 0.52
C LEU A 68 -14.41 6.81 0.07
N SER A 69 -15.35 7.20 0.94
CA SER A 69 -16.26 8.31 0.66
C SER A 69 -15.52 9.61 0.44
N GLY A 70 -14.53 9.94 1.29
CA GLY A 70 -13.70 11.12 1.11
C GLY A 70 -12.89 11.12 -0.19
N LEU A 71 -12.44 9.94 -0.64
CA LEU A 71 -11.75 9.80 -1.92
C LEU A 71 -12.69 10.03 -3.11
N ALA A 72 -13.92 9.51 -3.04
CA ALA A 72 -14.93 9.70 -4.07
C ALA A 72 -15.42 11.16 -4.16
N GLU A 73 -15.58 11.82 -3.02
CA GLU A 73 -16.02 13.23 -2.94
C GLU A 73 -14.92 14.21 -3.34
N SER A 74 -13.65 13.84 -3.19
CA SER A 74 -12.53 14.75 -3.49
C SER A 74 -12.52 15.23 -4.94
N GLY A 75 -13.22 14.58 -5.88
CA GLY A 75 -13.36 14.99 -7.29
C GLY A 75 -12.06 14.96 -8.11
N ASN A 76 -10.93 14.88 -7.43
CA ASN A 76 -9.63 14.60 -7.99
C ASN A 76 -9.64 13.13 -8.38
N ASN A 77 -9.45 12.83 -9.67
CA ASN A 77 -9.18 11.48 -10.15
C ASN A 77 -7.86 10.99 -9.53
N PHE A 78 -7.93 10.55 -8.26
CA PHE A 78 -6.80 10.15 -7.45
C PHE A 78 -6.07 8.98 -8.10
N LEU A 79 -6.84 8.12 -8.75
CA LEU A 79 -6.32 7.07 -9.60
C LEU A 79 -6.26 7.55 -11.05
N PRO A 80 -5.15 7.30 -11.75
CA PRO A 80 -5.02 7.65 -13.15
C PRO A 80 -6.03 6.87 -14.00
N TYR A 81 -6.35 7.39 -15.19
CA TYR A 81 -7.20 6.70 -16.19
C TYR A 81 -8.66 6.43 -15.76
N ASN A 82 -9.21 7.23 -14.84
CA ASN A 82 -10.59 7.10 -14.32
C ASN A 82 -10.88 5.72 -13.71
N LEU A 83 -9.87 5.13 -13.07
CA LEU A 83 -10.06 3.90 -12.31
C LEU A 83 -10.87 4.19 -11.04
N SER A 84 -11.82 3.32 -10.75
CA SER A 84 -12.55 3.29 -9.48
C SER A 84 -11.80 2.44 -8.44
N LEU A 85 -11.98 2.75 -7.16
CA LEU A 85 -11.42 1.98 -6.04
C LEU A 85 -12.55 1.27 -5.31
N ASP A 86 -12.38 -0.02 -5.05
CA ASP A 86 -13.30 -0.82 -4.24
C ASP A 86 -12.53 -1.60 -3.17
N VAL A 87 -13.19 -1.95 -2.06
CA VAL A 87 -12.55 -2.62 -0.93
C VAL A 87 -13.36 -3.82 -0.43
N VAL A 88 -12.75 -4.99 -0.49
CA VAL A 88 -13.27 -6.26 0.00
C VAL A 88 -12.80 -6.48 1.43
N ALA A 89 -13.64 -6.13 2.40
CA ALA A 89 -13.32 -6.28 3.82
C ALA A 89 -13.85 -7.61 4.40
N ARG A 90 -12.98 -8.36 5.09
CA ARG A 90 -13.30 -9.59 5.84
C ARG A 90 -12.70 -9.51 7.24
N GLU A 91 -13.36 -10.11 8.22
CA GLU A 91 -12.80 -10.21 9.56
C GLU A 91 -11.69 -11.26 9.59
N ALA A 92 -10.56 -10.92 10.19
CA ALA A 92 -9.47 -11.86 10.37
C ALA A 92 -9.89 -12.95 11.36
N PRO A 93 -9.79 -14.24 10.99
CA PRO A 93 -10.07 -15.34 11.89
C PRO A 93 -9.06 -15.35 13.05
N SER A 94 -9.51 -15.76 14.23
CA SER A 94 -8.70 -15.71 15.44
C SER A 94 -7.76 -16.91 15.55
N GLY A 95 -6.44 -16.66 15.59
CA GLY A 95 -5.46 -17.51 16.25
C GLY A 95 -4.89 -18.67 15.44
N ASP A 96 -5.54 -19.17 14.39
CA ASP A 96 -5.02 -20.27 13.57
C ASP A 96 -4.58 -19.82 12.15
N PRO A 97 -3.35 -20.14 11.72
CA PRO A 97 -2.82 -19.69 10.42
C PRO A 97 -3.57 -20.31 9.23
N GLU A 98 -4.13 -21.51 9.40
CA GLU A 98 -4.88 -22.19 8.34
C GLU A 98 -6.17 -21.43 8.00
N SER A 99 -6.96 -21.04 9.01
CA SER A 99 -8.17 -20.25 8.78
C SER A 99 -7.84 -18.88 8.19
N LEU A 100 -6.76 -18.23 8.63
CA LEU A 100 -6.29 -16.97 8.05
C LEU A 100 -6.02 -17.14 6.55
N PHE A 101 -5.24 -18.17 6.19
CA PHE A 101 -4.91 -18.47 4.81
C PHE A 101 -6.15 -18.80 3.98
N ARG A 102 -7.08 -19.59 4.54
CA ARG A 102 -8.35 -19.94 3.92
C ARG A 102 -9.19 -18.69 3.65
N CYS A 103 -9.34 -17.81 4.64
CA CYS A 103 -10.09 -16.57 4.50
C CYS A 103 -9.47 -15.68 3.40
N VAL A 104 -8.15 -15.49 3.43
CA VAL A 104 -7.47 -14.69 2.39
C VAL A 104 -7.67 -15.30 1.01
N CYS A 105 -7.39 -16.59 0.84
CA CYS A 105 -7.45 -17.20 -0.47
C CYS A 105 -8.88 -17.28 -1.00
N GLN A 106 -9.84 -17.67 -0.17
CA GLN A 106 -11.21 -18.00 -0.61
C GLN A 106 -12.19 -16.83 -0.52
N ASP A 107 -11.92 -15.81 0.30
CA ASP A 107 -12.84 -14.68 0.46
C ASP A 107 -12.31 -13.36 -0.11
N ILE A 108 -10.98 -13.19 -0.14
CA ILE A 108 -10.33 -11.95 -0.57
C ILE A 108 -9.68 -12.10 -1.95
N VAL A 109 -8.74 -13.03 -2.11
CA VAL A 109 -7.90 -13.17 -3.32
C VAL A 109 -8.73 -13.57 -4.53
N VAL A 110 -9.70 -14.47 -4.38
CA VAL A 110 -10.64 -14.84 -5.46
C VAL A 110 -11.42 -13.65 -6.04
N GLN A 111 -11.50 -12.53 -5.32
CA GLN A 111 -12.14 -11.31 -5.81
C GLN A 111 -11.22 -10.46 -6.70
N GLY A 112 -9.98 -10.90 -6.95
CA GLY A 112 -9.02 -10.21 -7.81
C GLY A 112 -8.49 -8.93 -7.19
N VAL A 113 -8.02 -8.99 -5.95
CA VAL A 113 -7.45 -7.82 -5.25
C VAL A 113 -6.01 -7.54 -5.66
N SER A 114 -5.65 -6.27 -5.74
CA SER A 114 -4.28 -5.82 -6.09
C SER A 114 -3.36 -5.69 -4.87
N ALA A 115 -3.93 -5.55 -3.68
CA ALA A 115 -3.20 -5.49 -2.40
C ALA A 115 -4.16 -5.83 -1.26
N VAL A 116 -3.63 -6.22 -0.10
CA VAL A 116 -4.41 -6.50 1.11
C VAL A 116 -3.96 -5.58 2.24
N LEU A 117 -4.89 -4.78 2.78
CA LEU A 117 -4.71 -4.05 4.03
C LEU A 117 -4.88 -5.02 5.20
N ALA A 118 -3.99 -4.97 6.17
CA ALA A 118 -4.07 -5.81 7.35
C ALA A 118 -3.78 -5.02 8.63
N PHE A 119 -4.37 -5.44 9.73
CA PHE A 119 -4.29 -4.75 11.02
C PHE A 119 -3.75 -5.70 12.10
N PRO A 120 -2.49 -6.18 11.96
CA PRO A 120 -1.94 -7.15 12.89
C PRO A 120 -1.82 -6.57 14.30
N GLN A 121 -2.09 -7.40 15.29
CA GLN A 121 -2.03 -7.09 16.71
C GLN A 121 -0.79 -7.70 17.38
N THR A 122 -0.22 -8.75 16.80
CA THR A 122 0.96 -9.46 17.34
C THR A 122 2.06 -9.61 16.30
N GLN A 123 3.28 -9.89 16.76
CA GLN A 123 4.42 -10.13 15.88
C GLN A 123 4.22 -11.38 15.01
N GLU A 124 3.55 -12.40 15.55
CA GLU A 124 3.23 -13.63 14.83
C GLU A 124 2.30 -13.35 13.65
N GLU A 125 1.29 -12.49 13.84
CA GLU A 125 0.39 -12.07 12.75
C GLU A 125 1.15 -11.33 11.64
N ILE A 126 2.14 -10.50 11.99
CA ILE A 126 3.00 -9.81 11.00
C ILE A 126 3.77 -10.81 10.15
N VAL A 127 4.43 -11.79 10.79
CA VAL A 127 5.20 -12.83 10.09
C VAL A 127 4.31 -13.67 9.18
N GLN A 128 3.10 -14.02 9.64
CA GLN A 128 2.12 -14.74 8.82
C GLN A 128 1.71 -13.95 7.58
N MET A 129 1.45 -12.64 7.72
CA MET A 129 1.11 -11.76 6.60
C MET A 129 2.27 -11.62 5.60
N GLU A 130 3.51 -11.55 6.07
CA GLU A 130 4.71 -11.48 5.20
C GLU A 130 4.89 -12.77 4.38
N PHE A 131 4.69 -13.91 5.03
CA PHE A 131 4.71 -15.21 4.33
C PHE A 131 3.61 -15.28 3.26
N MET A 132 2.38 -14.88 3.61
CA MET A 132 1.26 -14.85 2.68
C MET A 132 1.49 -13.89 1.51
N SER A 133 2.03 -12.70 1.80
CA SER A 133 2.37 -11.72 0.76
C SER A 133 3.35 -12.30 -0.25
N SER A 134 4.37 -12.99 0.25
CA SER A 134 5.40 -13.63 -0.57
C SER A 134 4.84 -14.79 -1.38
N PHE A 135 4.02 -15.63 -0.76
CA PHE A 135 3.42 -16.80 -1.42
C PHE A 135 2.39 -16.44 -2.49
N LEU A 136 1.54 -15.46 -2.19
CA LEU A 136 0.46 -15.03 -3.08
C LEU A 136 0.94 -14.05 -4.15
N GLU A 137 2.16 -13.53 -4.04
CA GLU A 137 2.69 -12.42 -4.86
C GLU A 137 1.76 -11.18 -4.83
N ILE A 138 1.03 -10.99 -3.72
CA ILE A 138 0.13 -9.86 -3.48
C ILE A 138 0.72 -9.04 -2.32
N PRO A 139 0.86 -7.71 -2.43
CA PRO A 139 1.40 -6.89 -1.36
C PRO A 139 0.43 -6.80 -0.17
N PHE A 140 0.93 -7.12 1.02
CA PHE A 140 0.23 -6.89 2.29
C PHE A 140 0.72 -5.59 2.93
N ILE A 141 -0.21 -4.68 3.26
CA ILE A 141 0.08 -3.39 3.88
C ILE A 141 -0.43 -3.46 5.32
N SER A 142 0.51 -3.59 6.26
CA SER A 142 0.22 -3.70 7.68
C SER A 142 0.10 -2.33 8.34
N ILE A 143 -1.03 -2.07 8.99
CA ILE A 143 -1.32 -0.86 9.77
C ILE A 143 -1.26 -1.23 11.25
N ILE A 144 -0.24 -0.71 11.94
CA ILE A 144 0.03 -1.03 13.35
C ILE A 144 -0.26 0.22 14.20
N GLU A 145 -1.11 0.07 15.21
CA GLU A 145 -1.45 1.12 16.17
C GLU A 145 -0.41 1.13 17.31
N HIS A 146 0.78 1.69 17.05
CA HIS A 146 1.68 2.13 18.12
C HIS A 146 1.19 3.51 18.60
N GLY A 147 1.27 3.85 19.89
CA GLY A 147 0.74 5.11 20.46
C GLY A 147 1.38 6.44 19.97
N GLU A 148 2.07 6.41 18.84
CA GLU A 148 2.69 7.50 18.08
C GLU A 148 2.05 7.50 16.66
N PRO A 149 2.12 8.56 15.84
CA PRO A 149 1.42 8.63 14.56
C PRO A 149 1.64 7.37 13.71
N LEU A 150 0.55 6.86 13.10
CA LEU A 150 0.46 5.61 12.35
C LEU A 150 1.74 5.35 11.53
N LYS A 151 2.60 4.45 12.01
CA LYS A 151 3.76 4.00 11.25
C LYS A 151 3.31 2.91 10.29
N THR A 152 3.04 3.31 9.05
CA THR A 152 2.88 2.37 7.93
C THR A 152 4.23 1.70 7.67
N GLN A 153 4.37 0.43 8.01
CA GLN A 153 5.56 -0.34 7.66
C GLN A 153 5.34 -1.01 6.30
N MET A 154 5.91 -0.43 5.25
CA MET A 154 5.94 -1.04 3.92
C MET A 154 7.11 -2.02 3.86
N TRP A 155 6.86 -3.29 4.14
CA TRP A 155 7.83 -4.36 3.89
C TRP A 155 7.83 -4.65 2.38
N SER A 156 8.68 -3.92 1.67
CA SER A 156 8.83 -4.05 0.21
C SER A 156 9.64 -5.29 -0.13
N PHE A 157 8.96 -6.40 -0.44
CA PHE A 157 9.53 -7.37 -1.37
C PHE A 157 9.12 -6.98 -2.79
N ARG A 158 10.12 -6.60 -3.57
CA ARG A 158 9.99 -6.20 -4.97
C ARG A 158 9.33 -7.31 -5.80
N ARG A 159 8.04 -7.14 -6.10
CA ARG A 159 7.45 -7.26 -7.45
C ARG A 159 5.96 -6.95 -7.38
N LEU A 160 5.59 -5.70 -7.66
CA LEU A 160 4.32 -5.39 -8.32
C LEU A 160 4.44 -5.87 -9.78
N ALA A 161 4.48 -7.19 -9.97
CA ALA A 161 4.27 -7.79 -11.28
C ALA A 161 2.79 -8.15 -11.34
N PHE A 162 1.97 -7.19 -11.78
CA PHE A 162 0.62 -7.49 -12.25
C PHE A 162 0.74 -8.59 -13.32
N ARG A 163 0.29 -9.80 -13.00
CA ARG A 163 0.30 -10.95 -13.90
C ARG A 163 -1.03 -11.05 -14.64
#